data_AF-A0A9P8SB12-F1
#
_entry.id   AF-A0A9P8SB12-F1
#
_cell.length_a   1.000
_cell.length_b   1.000
_cell.length_c   1.000
_cell.angle_alpha   90.00
_cell.angle_beta   90.00
_cell.angle_gamma   90.00
#
_symmetry.space_group_name_H-M   'P 1'
#
loop_
_entity.id
_entity.type
_entity.pdbx_description
1 polymer ?
#
loop_
_entity_poly.entity_id
_entity_poly.type
_entity_poly.pdbx_seq_one_letter_code
_entity_poly.pdbx_strand_id
1 'polypeptide(L)'
;MVSTRVKSTIAVVSALAPGSIAQLFTVNCAPLTFYRGDPIIFPGVISPHVHAIVGGTRFALNLTNEQASQARATTCDKHLDKSNYWQPQLYHQRRDGKFELVEMQGTVWDARTYNKSNPEQRAISHVCLGADGGETPHLPAKPCPRMRAETFFPSCWDGKNLDSRDHKSHMAFPAVGDYNTGVCPQSHPVAILSVFFEFFYNTGAVKDFNRWVWAMGDPTGYGLHGDYLNGWADQAKLDRAIETCTGPNGVNDAGCSLNVGPDGPGRSSRQPVEVPPPNEEIGFKGPLDKLPGDNPVTGHPVQG
;
A
#
# COMPACT_ATOMS: atom_id res chain seq x y z
N MET A 1 5.91 74.37 4.52
CA MET A 1 4.64 73.65 4.95
C MET A 1 4.54 72.28 4.27
N VAL A 2 5.41 71.29 4.76
CA VAL A 2 5.65 69.83 4.71
C VAL A 2 4.32 69.08 4.66
N SER A 3 3.80 68.59 3.47
CA SER A 3 2.69 67.63 3.45
C SER A 3 3.19 66.27 2.92
N THR A 4 3.64 65.34 3.77
CA THR A 4 3.85 63.92 4.10
C THR A 4 2.91 63.02 3.30
N ARG A 5 3.32 62.44 2.17
CA ARG A 5 2.91 61.24 1.38
C ARG A 5 3.03 59.97 2.23
N VAL A 6 1.97 59.51 2.89
CA VAL A 6 1.75 58.22 3.57
C VAL A 6 1.86 57.07 2.56
N LYS A 7 3.03 56.47 2.33
CA LYS A 7 3.34 55.16 1.70
C LYS A 7 2.76 54.01 2.53
N SER A 8 1.53 53.57 2.29
CA SER A 8 0.85 52.34 2.74
C SER A 8 1.68 51.09 2.40
N THR A 9 2.61 50.69 3.21
CA THR A 9 3.29 49.38 3.28
C THR A 9 2.28 48.27 3.63
N ILE A 10 1.65 47.60 2.64
CA ILE A 10 0.91 46.33 2.74
C ILE A 10 1.85 45.24 3.27
N ALA A 11 2.01 45.05 4.58
CA ALA A 11 2.56 43.89 5.29
C ALA A 11 1.73 42.63 5.00
N VAL A 12 2.08 41.85 3.91
CA VAL A 12 1.61 40.47 3.64
C VAL A 12 2.06 39.57 4.79
N VAL A 13 1.35 39.57 5.91
CA VAL A 13 1.48 38.54 6.97
C VAL A 13 1.13 37.17 6.39
N SER A 14 2.07 36.50 5.64
CA SER A 14 2.04 35.05 5.33
C SER A 14 1.83 34.23 6.62
N ALA A 15 0.56 34.18 7.06
CA ALA A 15 0.13 33.19 8.07
C ALA A 15 0.60 31.77 7.68
N LEU A 16 1.88 31.41 7.93
CA LEU A 16 2.31 30.00 7.99
C LEU A 16 1.27 29.14 8.72
N ALA A 17 0.24 28.69 7.95
CA ALA A 17 -0.67 27.62 8.39
C ALA A 17 0.11 26.50 9.13
N PRO A 18 -0.06 26.35 10.44
CA PRO A 18 0.39 25.21 11.24
C PRO A 18 0.18 23.87 10.49
N GLY A 19 1.33 23.30 9.86
CA GLY A 19 1.66 21.88 9.63
C GLY A 19 0.43 20.99 9.53
N SER A 20 -0.37 21.10 8.41
CA SER A 20 -1.47 20.17 8.03
C SER A 20 -1.18 18.75 8.52
N ILE A 21 -1.52 18.38 9.78
CA ILE A 21 -1.75 16.99 10.21
C ILE A 21 -2.33 16.17 9.05
N ALA A 22 -1.50 15.40 8.32
CA ALA A 22 -1.86 14.43 7.26
C ALA A 22 -3.33 13.98 7.37
N GLN A 23 -4.27 14.66 6.65
CA GLN A 23 -5.65 14.19 6.38
C GLN A 23 -5.65 12.70 5.98
N LEU A 24 -5.82 11.87 7.06
CA LEU A 24 -5.70 10.41 6.82
C LEU A 24 -7.08 9.77 6.90
N PHE A 25 -7.42 9.15 5.89
CA PHE A 25 -8.59 8.25 5.88
C PHE A 25 -8.11 6.79 5.78
N THR A 26 -8.51 5.98 6.87
CA THR A 26 -7.95 4.62 6.93
C THR A 26 -9.04 3.57 6.70
N VAL A 27 -8.66 2.63 5.84
CA VAL A 27 -9.52 1.45 5.63
C VAL A 27 -8.74 0.20 6.07
N ASN A 28 -9.51 -0.53 6.96
CA ASN A 28 -8.86 -1.78 7.43
C ASN A 28 -9.49 -3.01 6.79
N CYS A 29 -8.50 -3.92 6.43
CA CYS A 29 -9.06 -5.09 5.71
C CYS A 29 -8.45 -6.37 6.26
N ALA A 30 -9.30 -7.44 6.18
CA ALA A 30 -8.77 -8.80 6.40
C ALA A 30 -8.23 -9.38 5.09
N PRO A 31 -7.31 -10.40 5.21
CA PRO A 31 -6.80 -11.02 3.98
C PRO A 31 -7.94 -11.65 3.15
N LEU A 32 -7.81 -11.40 1.85
CA LEU A 32 -8.85 -12.01 0.97
C LEU A 32 -8.32 -13.31 0.38
N THR A 33 -7.20 -13.27 -0.38
CA THR A 33 -6.66 -14.48 -1.06
C THR A 33 -5.19 -14.24 -1.39
N PHE A 34 -4.47 -15.40 -1.71
CA PHE A 34 -3.04 -15.36 -2.12
C PHE A 34 -2.87 -16.16 -3.42
N TYR A 35 -2.46 -15.46 -4.44
CA TYR A 35 -2.04 -16.22 -5.64
C TYR A 35 -1.33 -15.28 -6.61
N ARG A 36 -0.77 -15.89 -7.73
CA ARG A 36 0.03 -15.10 -8.69
C ARG A 36 -0.88 -14.31 -9.64
N GLY A 37 -1.75 -13.48 -8.93
CA GLY A 37 -2.64 -12.62 -9.71
C GLY A 37 -2.16 -11.16 -9.69
N ASP A 38 -2.12 -10.58 -10.98
CA ASP A 38 -1.79 -9.13 -11.13
C ASP A 38 -2.50 -8.58 -12.38
N PRO A 39 -3.71 -8.17 -12.21
CA PRO A 39 -4.52 -7.78 -13.37
C PRO A 39 -4.06 -6.46 -13.99
N ILE A 40 -3.16 -5.78 -13.27
CA ILE A 40 -2.70 -4.48 -13.84
C ILE A 40 -1.47 -4.73 -14.72
N ILE A 41 -0.51 -5.58 -14.25
CA ILE A 41 0.75 -5.73 -15.01
C ILE A 41 0.67 -6.97 -15.89
N PHE A 42 -0.07 -8.02 -15.47
CA PHE A 42 -0.20 -9.26 -16.28
C PHE A 42 -1.69 -9.62 -16.41
N PRO A 43 -2.40 -8.83 -17.17
CA PRO A 43 -3.86 -9.08 -17.24
C PRO A 43 -4.17 -10.40 -17.96
N GLY A 44 -4.92 -11.23 -17.22
CA GLY A 44 -5.53 -12.43 -17.88
C GLY A 44 -4.57 -13.63 -17.77
N VAL A 45 -3.33 -13.30 -17.28
CA VAL A 45 -2.41 -14.46 -17.18
C VAL A 45 -1.80 -14.48 -15.78
N ILE A 46 -1.14 -15.55 -15.53
CA ILE A 46 -0.56 -15.73 -14.18
C ILE A 46 0.71 -14.86 -14.06
N SER A 47 0.79 -14.15 -12.91
CA SER A 47 1.95 -13.27 -12.67
C SER A 47 3.17 -14.10 -12.25
N PRO A 48 4.34 -13.54 -12.40
CA PRO A 48 5.57 -14.29 -12.13
C PRO A 48 5.71 -14.61 -10.63
N HIS A 49 5.07 -13.83 -9.68
CA HIS A 49 5.20 -14.20 -8.24
C HIS A 49 3.86 -14.02 -7.54
N VAL A 50 3.81 -14.51 -6.31
CA VAL A 50 2.55 -14.53 -5.53
C VAL A 50 2.33 -13.17 -4.87
N HIS A 51 0.97 -12.87 -4.83
CA HIS A 51 0.59 -11.63 -4.13
C HIS A 51 -0.37 -11.97 -2.98
N ALA A 52 -0.11 -11.26 -1.86
CA ALA A 52 -1.19 -11.19 -0.85
C ALA A 52 -2.22 -10.11 -1.23
N ILE A 53 -3.49 -10.52 -1.18
CA ILE A 53 -4.52 -9.63 -1.76
C ILE A 53 -5.58 -9.38 -0.69
N VAL A 54 -6.05 -8.08 -0.56
CA VAL A 54 -7.16 -7.72 0.34
C VAL A 54 -8.15 -6.84 -0.43
N GLY A 55 -9.40 -6.71 0.10
CA GLY A 55 -10.35 -5.76 -0.54
C GLY A 55 -11.57 -6.50 -1.10
N GLY A 56 -12.01 -6.02 -2.30
CA GLY A 56 -13.26 -6.54 -2.91
C GLY A 56 -13.14 -8.02 -3.27
N THR A 57 -14.25 -8.74 -3.25
CA THR A 57 -14.26 -10.21 -3.40
C THR A 57 -14.19 -10.61 -4.87
N ARG A 58 -14.12 -9.62 -5.81
CA ARG A 58 -14.17 -10.01 -7.24
C ARG A 58 -12.76 -10.02 -7.83
N PHE A 59 -11.79 -9.97 -7.00
CA PHE A 59 -10.44 -9.98 -7.57
C PHE A 59 -10.26 -11.18 -8.52
N ALA A 60 -9.73 -10.88 -9.68
CA ALA A 60 -9.49 -11.92 -10.71
C ALA A 60 -8.35 -11.47 -11.63
N LEU A 61 -7.81 -12.40 -12.52
CA LEU A 61 -6.59 -12.14 -13.32
C LEU A 61 -6.83 -11.05 -14.36
N ASN A 62 -8.12 -10.82 -14.72
CA ASN A 62 -8.38 -9.76 -15.74
C ASN A 62 -9.30 -8.69 -15.17
N LEU A 63 -9.14 -8.43 -13.85
CA LEU A 63 -10.04 -7.47 -13.18
C LEU A 63 -9.79 -6.04 -13.68
N THR A 64 -10.89 -5.31 -13.93
CA THR A 64 -10.79 -3.86 -14.27
C THR A 64 -11.41 -3.04 -13.13
N ASN A 65 -11.20 -1.69 -13.29
CA ASN A 65 -11.82 -0.83 -12.23
C ASN A 65 -13.34 -0.96 -12.22
N GLU A 66 -13.94 -1.10 -13.44
CA GLU A 66 -15.42 -1.22 -13.52
C GLU A 66 -15.91 -2.51 -12.87
N GLN A 67 -15.15 -3.53 -13.06
CA GLN A 67 -15.56 -4.82 -12.47
C GLN A 67 -15.33 -4.82 -10.95
N ALA A 68 -14.21 -4.16 -10.59
CA ALA A 68 -13.94 -4.14 -9.14
C ALA A 68 -15.08 -3.46 -8.37
N SER A 69 -15.72 -2.44 -8.99
CA SER A 69 -16.79 -1.70 -8.27
C SER A 69 -18.05 -2.55 -8.16
N GLN A 70 -18.04 -3.69 -8.83
CA GLN A 70 -19.27 -4.52 -8.80
C GLN A 70 -19.10 -5.70 -7.85
N ALA A 71 -18.06 -5.67 -7.07
CA ALA A 71 -17.89 -6.78 -6.11
C ALA A 71 -19.09 -6.85 -5.16
N ARG A 72 -19.40 -8.13 -4.77
CA ARG A 72 -20.59 -8.33 -3.93
C ARG A 72 -20.27 -7.99 -2.47
N ALA A 73 -18.98 -8.14 -2.17
CA ALA A 73 -18.56 -7.89 -0.78
C ALA A 73 -17.10 -7.44 -0.76
N THR A 74 -16.67 -6.94 0.47
CA THR A 74 -15.24 -6.58 0.65
C THR A 74 -14.75 -7.09 2.01
N THR A 75 -13.43 -7.32 2.06
CA THR A 75 -12.88 -7.77 3.36
C THR A 75 -12.62 -6.56 4.25
N CYS A 76 -12.92 -5.36 3.84
CA CYS A 76 -12.54 -4.15 4.57
C CYS A 76 -13.69 -3.71 5.48
N ASP A 77 -13.36 -2.81 6.43
CA ASP A 77 -14.36 -2.39 7.44
C ASP A 77 -15.23 -1.26 6.89
N LYS A 78 -14.86 -0.91 5.59
CA LYS A 78 -15.76 0.04 4.89
C LYS A 78 -16.38 -0.65 3.67
N HIS A 79 -17.68 -0.87 3.83
CA HIS A 79 -18.33 -1.74 2.83
C HIS A 79 -18.41 -1.04 1.46
N LEU A 80 -18.30 0.29 1.49
CA LEU A 80 -18.38 1.03 0.21
C LEU A 80 -17.07 0.91 -0.58
N ASP A 81 -16.05 0.59 0.13
CA ASP A 81 -14.78 0.41 -0.58
C ASP A 81 -14.64 -1.04 -1.09
N LYS A 82 -14.77 -1.17 -2.43
CA LYS A 82 -14.59 -2.52 -3.04
C LYS A 82 -13.29 -2.56 -3.85
N SER A 83 -12.43 -1.66 -3.44
CA SER A 83 -11.13 -1.62 -4.13
C SER A 83 -10.30 -2.86 -3.77
N ASN A 84 -9.36 -3.10 -4.64
CA ASN A 84 -8.42 -4.19 -4.32
C ASN A 84 -7.00 -3.64 -4.17
N TYR A 85 -6.34 -4.24 -3.09
CA TYR A 85 -4.95 -3.87 -2.74
C TYR A 85 -4.10 -5.14 -2.66
N TRP A 86 -2.96 -5.02 -3.32
CA TRP A 86 -2.18 -6.29 -3.20
C TRP A 86 -0.69 -5.98 -3.28
N GLN A 87 0.20 -6.92 -2.55
CA GLN A 87 1.67 -6.83 -2.58
C GLN A 87 2.28 -8.23 -2.62
N PRO A 88 3.62 -8.22 -2.94
CA PRO A 88 4.22 -9.56 -2.96
C PRO A 88 4.13 -10.26 -1.60
N GLN A 89 3.89 -11.55 -1.64
CA GLN A 89 3.74 -12.36 -0.41
C GLN A 89 5.11 -12.68 0.19
N LEU A 90 5.17 -12.53 1.52
CA LEU A 90 6.44 -12.82 2.22
C LEU A 90 6.57 -14.31 2.51
N TYR A 91 7.77 -14.83 2.23
CA TYR A 91 8.10 -16.23 2.57
C TYR A 91 9.30 -16.23 3.51
N HIS A 92 9.49 -17.36 4.28
CA HIS A 92 10.72 -17.64 5.04
C HIS A 92 11.45 -18.85 4.42
N GLN A 93 12.70 -18.55 4.08
CA GLN A 93 13.51 -19.69 3.59
C GLN A 93 14.12 -20.47 4.76
N ARG A 94 13.81 -21.79 4.77
CA ARG A 94 14.29 -22.66 5.87
C ARG A 94 15.75 -23.03 5.62
N ARG A 95 16.37 -23.67 6.59
CA ARG A 95 17.80 -24.07 6.45
C ARG A 95 17.95 -25.22 5.46
N ASP A 96 16.88 -25.93 5.41
CA ASP A 96 16.96 -27.05 4.44
C ASP A 96 16.66 -26.57 3.02
N GLY A 97 16.50 -25.19 2.83
CA GLY A 97 16.35 -24.64 1.47
C GLY A 97 14.87 -24.55 1.05
N LYS A 98 13.93 -25.04 1.85
CA LYS A 98 12.49 -25.01 1.49
C LYS A 98 11.87 -23.70 1.97
N PHE A 99 10.67 -23.42 1.35
CA PHE A 99 10.06 -22.09 1.62
C PHE A 99 8.68 -22.30 2.28
N GLU A 100 8.56 -21.46 3.35
CA GLU A 100 7.19 -21.51 3.95
C GLU A 100 6.59 -20.10 3.99
N LEU A 101 5.22 -20.18 3.81
CA LEU A 101 4.49 -18.89 3.72
C LEU A 101 4.46 -18.22 5.11
N VAL A 102 4.79 -16.91 5.11
CA VAL A 102 4.59 -16.16 6.37
C VAL A 102 3.21 -15.49 6.35
N GLU A 103 2.51 -15.85 7.41
CA GLU A 103 1.11 -15.38 7.45
C GLU A 103 1.03 -13.85 7.37
N MET A 104 0.49 -13.36 6.18
CA MET A 104 0.21 -11.93 6.02
C MET A 104 -1.02 -11.54 6.87
N GLN A 105 -0.78 -10.53 7.76
CA GLN A 105 -1.91 -10.03 8.58
C GLN A 105 -2.48 -8.74 8.00
N GLY A 106 -1.81 -8.43 6.44
CA GLY A 106 -2.40 -7.20 5.83
C GLY A 106 -1.29 -6.41 5.10
N THR A 107 -1.35 -5.04 4.30
CA THR A 107 -0.48 -4.73 3.16
C THR A 107 0.06 -3.32 3.25
N VAL A 108 1.75 -2.71 2.35
CA VAL A 108 2.10 -2.31 0.96
C VAL A 108 3.53 -1.78 0.97
N TRP A 109 4.67 -1.53 -0.17
CA TRP A 109 5.35 -1.57 -1.46
C TRP A 109 6.80 -1.10 -1.31
N ASP A 110 8.01 -1.15 -2.64
CA ASP A 110 8.93 -1.83 -3.58
C ASP A 110 10.11 -0.92 -3.87
N ALA A 111 11.52 -1.47 -3.95
CA ALA A 111 12.53 -1.40 -5.01
C ALA A 111 13.73 -2.27 -4.64
N ARG A 112 14.61 -2.83 -5.44
CA ARG A 112 15.60 -3.92 -5.62
C ARG A 112 17.01 -3.34 -5.64
N THR A 113 17.00 -1.94 -5.23
CA THR A 113 18.24 -1.22 -4.87
C THR A 113 17.86 0.09 -4.17
N TYR A 114 18.45 0.20 -3.01
CA TYR A 114 18.02 1.33 -2.18
C TYR A 114 18.82 2.58 -2.57
N ASN A 115 18.16 3.49 -3.24
CA ASN A 115 18.71 4.82 -3.52
C ASN A 115 17.95 5.88 -2.70
N LYS A 116 18.72 6.38 -1.61
CA LYS A 116 18.04 7.32 -0.68
C LYS A 116 17.60 8.59 -1.42
N SER A 117 18.23 8.75 -2.63
CA SER A 117 17.85 9.98 -3.37
C SER A 117 16.61 9.73 -4.25
N ASN A 118 16.11 8.50 -4.30
CA ASN A 118 14.94 8.13 -5.13
C ASN A 118 13.69 8.07 -4.25
N PRO A 119 12.81 8.91 -4.40
CA PRO A 119 11.61 8.97 -3.55
C PRO A 119 10.77 7.69 -3.64
N GLU A 120 10.81 7.03 -4.78
CA GLU A 120 10.10 5.73 -4.87
C GLU A 120 10.67 4.72 -3.86
N GLN A 121 11.97 4.81 -3.67
CA GLN A 121 12.58 3.82 -2.74
C GLN A 121 12.40 4.25 -1.28
N ARG A 122 12.24 5.53 -0.96
CA ARG A 122 11.98 5.99 0.42
C ARG A 122 10.52 5.75 0.82
N ALA A 123 9.74 5.44 -0.13
CA ALA A 123 8.29 5.31 0.13
C ALA A 123 7.92 3.89 0.53
N ILE A 124 8.97 3.05 0.71
CA ILE A 124 8.71 1.68 1.19
C ILE A 124 9.56 1.44 2.44
N SER A 125 8.95 0.74 3.40
CA SER A 125 9.73 0.48 4.63
C SER A 125 9.14 -0.71 5.38
N HIS A 126 10.04 -1.23 6.27
CA HIS A 126 9.62 -2.30 7.18
C HIS A 126 9.82 -1.84 8.63
N VAL A 127 8.75 -2.15 9.35
CA VAL A 127 8.84 -1.73 10.76
C VAL A 127 8.63 -2.97 11.65
N CYS A 128 9.56 -3.14 12.58
CA CYS A 128 9.35 -4.20 13.59
C CYS A 128 8.53 -3.64 14.77
N LEU A 129 7.25 -4.19 14.81
CA LEU A 129 6.35 -3.68 15.87
C LEU A 129 6.62 -4.41 17.19
N GLY A 130 6.66 -3.52 18.39
CA GLY A 130 6.82 -4.23 19.69
C GLY A 130 8.29 -4.37 20.08
N ALA A 131 9.26 -3.87 19.22
CA ALA A 131 10.71 -3.79 19.53
C ALA A 131 11.21 -2.37 19.22
N ASP A 132 12.13 -1.71 20.09
CA ASP A 132 12.77 -0.39 19.85
C ASP A 132 13.40 -0.32 18.46
N GLY A 133 12.54 -0.47 17.40
CA GLY A 133 13.25 -0.43 16.09
C GLY A 133 12.45 0.43 15.10
N GLY A 134 13.08 1.60 14.71
CA GLY A 134 12.64 2.59 13.70
C GLY A 134 12.37 1.95 12.33
N GLU A 135 11.74 2.66 11.43
CA GLU A 135 11.47 2.30 10.03
C GLU A 135 12.77 2.06 9.26
N THR A 136 12.78 0.80 8.60
CA THR A 136 13.98 0.54 7.76
C THR A 136 13.56 0.17 6.34
N PRO A 137 14.45 0.44 5.42
CA PRO A 137 14.16 0.07 4.02
C PRO A 137 14.44 -1.41 3.75
N HIS A 138 15.04 -2.10 4.64
CA HIS A 138 15.34 -3.53 4.42
C HIS A 138 14.53 -4.40 5.39
N LEU A 139 14.49 -5.70 5.08
CA LEU A 139 13.77 -6.63 5.97
C LEU A 139 14.46 -6.70 7.32
N PRO A 140 13.67 -7.01 8.42
CA PRO A 140 14.24 -6.97 9.77
C PRO A 140 15.49 -7.86 9.90
N ALA A 141 16.53 -7.23 10.47
CA ALA A 141 17.79 -7.98 10.68
C ALA A 141 17.88 -8.49 12.12
N LYS A 142 16.88 -8.06 12.91
CA LYS A 142 16.77 -8.57 14.29
C LYS A 142 15.41 -9.24 14.50
N PRO A 143 15.40 -10.05 15.59
CA PRO A 143 14.10 -10.69 15.85
C PRO A 143 12.97 -9.66 15.94
N CYS A 144 11.89 -10.04 15.24
CA CYS A 144 10.74 -9.13 15.08
C CYS A 144 9.44 -9.95 15.21
N PRO A 145 8.74 -9.69 16.27
CA PRO A 145 7.55 -10.51 16.53
C PRO A 145 6.44 -10.25 15.48
N ARG A 146 6.48 -9.01 15.09
CA ARG A 146 5.48 -8.64 14.05
C ARG A 146 6.09 -7.59 13.12
N MET A 147 5.97 -7.98 11.83
CA MET A 147 6.55 -7.01 10.88
C MET A 147 5.42 -6.29 10.12
N ARG A 148 5.65 -4.96 10.10
CA ARG A 148 4.73 -4.14 9.28
C ARG A 148 5.46 -3.67 8.01
N ALA A 149 4.96 -4.14 6.87
CA ALA A 149 5.47 -3.62 5.58
C ALA A 149 4.62 -2.43 5.09
N GLU A 150 5.35 -1.26 4.73
CA GLU A 150 4.62 -0.03 4.35
C GLU A 150 4.97 0.39 2.91
N THR A 151 3.87 0.87 2.21
CA THR A 151 4.09 1.36 0.84
C THR A 151 3.27 2.65 0.64
N PHE A 152 4.01 3.80 0.08
CA PHE A 152 3.32 5.04 -0.32
C PHE A 152 3.28 5.13 -1.85
N PHE A 153 2.09 5.53 -2.37
CA PHE A 153 1.97 5.70 -3.83
C PHE A 153 2.23 7.16 -4.19
N PRO A 154 2.66 7.32 -5.49
CA PRO A 154 2.79 8.71 -5.93
C PRO A 154 1.46 9.47 -5.79
N SER A 155 1.63 10.80 -5.47
CA SER A 155 0.37 11.54 -5.20
C SER A 155 0.26 12.76 -6.14
N CYS A 156 1.08 12.81 -7.19
CA CYS A 156 0.95 13.87 -8.21
C CYS A 156 0.49 13.28 -9.54
N TRP A 157 -0.70 13.79 -9.98
CA TRP A 157 -1.35 13.27 -11.20
C TRP A 157 -1.07 14.23 -12.37
N ASP A 158 -0.96 13.73 -13.59
CA ASP A 158 -0.54 14.60 -14.72
C ASP A 158 -1.73 15.44 -15.22
N GLY A 159 -2.97 15.14 -14.62
CA GLY A 159 -4.14 16.00 -14.92
C GLY A 159 -4.85 15.55 -16.20
N LYS A 160 -4.21 14.51 -16.80
CA LYS A 160 -4.85 14.17 -18.09
C LYS A 160 -5.23 12.69 -18.14
N ASN A 161 -4.27 11.86 -17.72
CA ASN A 161 -4.49 10.41 -17.96
C ASN A 161 -4.88 9.69 -16.65
N LEU A 162 -5.94 8.88 -16.78
CA LEU A 162 -6.34 8.06 -15.60
C LEU A 162 -5.44 6.82 -15.50
N ASP A 163 -4.80 6.47 -16.64
CA ASP A 163 -3.81 5.38 -16.69
C ASP A 163 -2.85 5.63 -17.87
N SER A 164 -1.61 5.10 -17.68
CA SER A 164 -0.62 5.16 -18.79
C SER A 164 -0.25 3.74 -19.24
N ARG A 165 0.37 3.68 -20.40
CA ARG A 165 0.70 2.36 -20.98
C ARG A 165 1.51 1.52 -19.98
N ASP A 166 2.28 2.26 -19.22
CA ASP A 166 3.12 1.47 -18.28
C ASP A 166 2.49 1.43 -16.88
N HIS A 167 1.25 2.08 -16.80
CA HIS A 167 0.42 2.04 -15.59
C HIS A 167 1.13 2.75 -14.44
N LYS A 168 2.15 3.54 -14.77
CA LYS A 168 2.92 4.22 -13.71
C LYS A 168 3.13 5.69 -14.07
N SER A 169 3.46 6.03 -15.29
CA SER A 169 4.01 7.34 -15.65
C SER A 169 2.93 8.44 -15.59
N HIS A 170 1.67 7.98 -15.37
CA HIS A 170 0.62 9.02 -15.27
C HIS A 170 0.61 9.59 -13.85
N MET A 171 1.46 9.10 -12.97
CA MET A 171 1.57 9.63 -11.60
C MET A 171 3.05 9.93 -11.30
N ALA A 172 3.25 10.83 -10.29
CA ALA A 172 4.64 11.15 -9.89
C ALA A 172 4.65 11.49 -8.39
N PHE A 173 5.89 11.26 -7.79
CA PHE A 173 6.04 11.74 -6.40
C PHE A 173 6.33 13.25 -6.39
N PRO A 174 6.07 13.89 -5.25
CA PRO A 174 6.37 15.33 -5.16
C PRO A 174 7.84 15.62 -5.50
N ALA A 175 7.97 16.73 -6.28
CA ALA A 175 9.34 17.08 -6.71
C ALA A 175 10.08 17.86 -5.61
N VAL A 176 9.30 18.63 -4.85
CA VAL A 176 9.87 19.33 -3.67
C VAL A 176 9.25 18.75 -2.39
N GLY A 177 10.07 18.70 -1.28
CA GLY A 177 9.65 18.05 -0.02
C GLY A 177 10.07 16.57 -0.01
N ASP A 178 9.10 15.75 0.51
CA ASP A 178 9.39 14.29 0.54
C ASP A 178 8.31 13.50 -0.22
N TYR A 179 8.48 12.13 -0.26
CA TYR A 179 7.57 11.28 -1.05
C TYR A 179 6.13 11.34 -0.52
N ASN A 180 5.97 11.70 0.76
CA ASN A 180 4.60 11.64 1.34
C ASN A 180 4.11 13.05 1.72
N THR A 181 4.91 14.08 1.39
CA THR A 181 4.50 15.48 1.58
C THR A 181 5.32 16.37 0.63
N GLY A 182 4.60 17.37 0.16
CA GLY A 182 5.43 18.26 -0.68
C GLY A 182 4.62 18.81 -1.86
N VAL A 183 5.52 19.31 -2.89
CA VAL A 183 4.89 20.00 -4.03
C VAL A 183 5.10 19.17 -5.31
N CYS A 184 3.89 19.11 -6.07
CA CYS A 184 3.93 18.30 -7.31
C CYS A 184 4.77 19.00 -8.39
N PRO A 185 5.44 18.15 -9.23
CA PRO A 185 6.19 18.73 -10.35
C PRO A 185 5.26 19.30 -11.43
N GLN A 186 5.91 20.12 -12.28
CA GLN A 186 5.08 20.77 -13.33
C GLN A 186 4.50 19.72 -14.28
N SER A 187 5.27 18.61 -14.45
CA SER A 187 4.77 17.56 -15.35
C SER A 187 3.53 16.87 -14.79
N HIS A 188 3.34 16.89 -13.41
CA HIS A 188 2.17 16.30 -12.73
C HIS A 188 1.63 17.30 -11.69
N PRO A 189 0.86 18.27 -12.24
CA PRO A 189 0.61 19.46 -11.41
C PRO A 189 -0.60 19.27 -10.49
N VAL A 190 -1.25 18.15 -10.61
CA VAL A 190 -2.48 18.02 -9.80
C VAL A 190 -2.17 17.11 -8.59
N ALA A 191 -2.24 17.72 -7.37
CA ALA A 191 -2.05 16.90 -6.15
C ALA A 191 -3.36 16.14 -5.81
N ILE A 192 -3.13 14.87 -5.54
CA ILE A 192 -4.31 14.06 -5.17
C ILE A 192 -4.02 13.41 -3.81
N LEU A 193 -5.11 12.82 -3.27
CA LEU A 193 -4.90 12.09 -1.99
C LEU A 193 -3.91 10.94 -2.17
N SER A 194 -3.05 10.80 -1.14
CA SER A 194 -2.07 9.70 -1.23
C SER A 194 -2.70 8.37 -0.79
N VAL A 195 -2.37 7.42 -1.54
CA VAL A 195 -2.71 6.05 -1.09
C VAL A 195 -1.47 5.44 -0.40
N PHE A 196 -1.74 4.92 0.82
CA PHE A 196 -0.67 4.31 1.64
C PHE A 196 -1.18 2.97 2.21
N PHE A 197 -0.25 1.84 2.08
CA PHE A 197 -0.65 0.51 2.58
C PHE A 197 0.26 0.13 3.75
N GLU A 198 -0.46 -0.67 4.63
CA GLU A 198 0.33 -1.42 5.63
C GLU A 198 -0.12 -2.89 5.64
N PHE A 199 0.96 -3.77 5.46
CA PHE A 199 0.68 -5.21 5.61
C PHE A 199 1.45 -5.77 6.80
N PHE A 200 0.60 -6.52 7.57
CA PHE A 200 1.24 -7.03 8.81
C PHE A 200 1.51 -8.54 8.68
N TYR A 201 2.70 -8.84 9.15
CA TYR A 201 3.10 -10.27 9.05
C TYR A 201 3.49 -10.76 10.45
N ASN A 202 2.90 -12.00 10.79
CA ASN A 202 3.26 -12.60 12.08
C ASN A 202 4.64 -13.29 12.00
N THR A 203 5.69 -12.47 12.06
CA THR A 203 7.06 -13.03 11.88
C THR A 203 7.53 -13.70 13.16
N GLY A 204 6.91 -13.47 14.28
CA GLY A 204 7.29 -14.09 15.57
C GLY A 204 7.03 -15.60 15.55
N ALA A 205 6.20 -15.96 14.61
CA ALA A 205 5.87 -17.40 14.56
C ALA A 205 7.04 -18.20 13.96
N VAL A 206 7.98 -17.50 13.37
CA VAL A 206 9.12 -18.19 12.74
C VAL A 206 10.30 -18.11 13.71
N LYS A 207 10.87 -19.35 14.05
CA LYS A 207 11.90 -19.41 15.12
C LYS A 207 13.28 -19.02 14.58
N ASP A 208 13.50 -19.45 13.29
CA ASP A 208 14.80 -19.05 12.67
C ASP A 208 14.65 -17.72 11.92
N PHE A 209 14.97 -16.59 12.65
CA PHE A 209 14.72 -15.21 12.17
C PHE A 209 15.85 -14.79 11.23
N ASN A 210 15.54 -14.07 10.00
CA ASN A 210 16.51 -13.35 9.15
C ASN A 210 16.76 -14.10 7.84
N ARG A 211 15.80 -14.93 7.40
CA ARG A 211 15.81 -15.53 6.05
C ARG A 211 14.47 -15.25 5.35
N TRP A 212 14.23 -13.95 5.51
CA TRP A 212 12.97 -13.51 4.88
C TRP A 212 13.20 -13.29 3.37
N VAL A 213 12.09 -13.67 2.68
CA VAL A 213 12.24 -13.48 1.21
C VAL A 213 10.87 -13.10 0.64
N TRP A 214 10.89 -11.98 -0.10
CA TRP A 214 9.65 -11.69 -0.84
C TRP A 214 9.47 -12.67 -2.00
N ALA A 215 8.22 -12.84 -2.52
CA ALA A 215 7.81 -13.90 -3.47
C ALA A 215 8.61 -13.81 -4.78
N MET A 216 9.20 -12.61 -4.97
CA MET A 216 9.97 -12.50 -6.24
C MET A 216 11.44 -12.84 -6.00
N GLY A 217 11.69 -13.30 -4.80
CA GLY A 217 13.05 -13.86 -4.53
C GLY A 217 13.97 -12.80 -3.92
N ASP A 218 13.36 -11.75 -3.37
CA ASP A 218 14.19 -10.67 -2.81
C ASP A 218 14.34 -10.86 -1.29
N PRO A 219 15.61 -11.04 -0.89
CA PRO A 219 15.80 -11.23 0.55
C PRO A 219 16.24 -9.95 1.25
N THR A 220 16.32 -8.88 0.57
CA THR A 220 16.79 -7.60 1.16
C THR A 220 15.61 -6.77 1.65
N GLY A 221 14.50 -6.85 1.05
CA GLY A 221 13.33 -6.03 1.40
C GLY A 221 13.08 -4.95 0.36
N TYR A 222 13.95 -4.73 -0.57
CA TYR A 222 13.88 -3.59 -1.50
C TYR A 222 12.88 -3.85 -2.62
N GLY A 223 12.51 -5.09 -2.67
CA GLY A 223 11.63 -5.47 -3.80
C GLY A 223 10.15 -5.29 -3.42
N LEU A 224 9.90 -4.81 -2.22
CA LEU A 224 8.48 -4.64 -1.83
C LEU A 224 7.78 -3.62 -2.75
N HIS A 225 6.50 -3.98 -3.11
CA HIS A 225 5.66 -3.04 -3.91
C HIS A 225 4.18 -3.32 -3.61
N GLY A 226 3.29 -2.20 -4.15
CA GLY A 226 1.83 -2.40 -3.92
C GLY A 226 1.08 -1.99 -5.21
N ASP A 227 -0.01 -2.70 -5.38
CA ASP A 227 -0.89 -2.36 -6.51
C ASP A 227 -2.29 -2.04 -5.96
N TYR A 228 -2.79 -0.96 -6.71
CA TYR A 228 -4.13 -0.52 -6.25
C TYR A 228 -5.07 -0.41 -7.45
N LEU A 229 -6.16 -1.04 -7.22
CA LEU A 229 -7.24 -0.88 -8.21
C LEU A 229 -8.48 -0.32 -7.51
N ASN A 230 -8.95 0.78 -8.16
CA ASN A 230 -10.08 1.47 -7.50
C ASN A 230 -11.38 0.69 -7.70
N GLY A 231 -12.11 0.55 -6.56
CA GLY A 231 -13.39 -0.20 -6.66
C GLY A 231 -14.51 0.54 -5.91
N TRP A 232 -14.25 1.85 -5.72
CA TRP A 232 -15.36 2.59 -5.07
C TRP A 232 -16.54 2.71 -6.04
N ALA A 233 -17.63 2.11 -5.65
CA ALA A 233 -18.81 2.01 -6.55
C ALA A 233 -19.53 3.35 -6.66
N ASP A 234 -19.31 4.22 -5.55
CA ASP A 234 -19.99 5.53 -5.58
C ASP A 234 -18.97 6.65 -5.35
N GLN A 235 -18.71 7.36 -6.41
CA GLN A 235 -17.63 8.37 -6.35
C GLN A 235 -18.06 9.58 -5.51
N ALA A 236 -19.28 9.86 -5.52
CA ALA A 236 -19.76 10.97 -4.67
C ALA A 236 -19.56 10.66 -3.19
N LYS A 237 -19.70 9.47 -2.87
CA LYS A 237 -19.50 9.11 -1.45
C LYS A 237 -18.00 9.10 -1.08
N LEU A 238 -17.27 8.63 -2.07
CA LEU A 238 -15.82 8.74 -1.80
C LEU A 238 -15.40 10.20 -1.66
N ASP A 239 -15.96 11.09 -2.53
CA ASP A 239 -15.61 12.53 -2.42
C ASP A 239 -16.04 13.08 -1.05
N ARG A 240 -17.15 12.65 -0.68
CA ARG A 240 -17.63 13.16 0.61
C ARG A 240 -16.75 12.64 1.76
N ALA A 241 -16.39 11.37 1.63
CA ALA A 241 -15.51 10.81 2.70
C ALA A 241 -14.18 11.56 2.76
N ILE A 242 -13.68 11.90 1.59
CA ILE A 242 -12.39 12.61 1.57
C ILE A 242 -12.56 13.99 2.23
N GLU A 243 -13.74 14.48 2.22
CA GLU A 243 -13.95 15.83 2.80
C GLU A 243 -14.25 15.73 4.31
N THR A 244 -14.86 14.64 4.70
CA THR A 244 -15.45 14.73 6.07
C THR A 244 -14.68 13.81 7.02
N CYS A 245 -13.88 12.90 6.36
CA CYS A 245 -13.24 11.94 7.27
C CYS A 245 -11.75 12.27 7.39
N THR A 246 -11.55 13.58 7.34
CA THR A 246 -10.16 14.07 7.38
C THR A 246 -9.94 14.82 8.70
N GLY A 247 -8.59 14.98 9.24
CA GLY A 247 -8.28 15.65 10.52
C GLY A 247 -7.73 14.64 11.54
N PRO A 248 -7.39 15.08 12.72
CA PRO A 248 -6.67 14.26 13.69
C PRO A 248 -7.47 13.00 14.08
N ASN A 249 -8.78 13.19 13.91
CA ASN A 249 -9.59 12.01 14.33
C ASN A 249 -9.97 11.15 13.13
N GLY A 250 -9.61 11.64 11.86
CA GLY A 250 -9.75 10.81 10.64
C GLY A 250 -11.16 10.17 10.57
N VAL A 251 -11.12 8.86 10.43
CA VAL A 251 -12.41 8.14 10.23
C VAL A 251 -13.16 8.04 11.56
N ASN A 252 -12.53 8.34 12.61
CA ASN A 252 -13.23 8.31 13.92
C ASN A 252 -13.92 9.64 14.21
N ASP A 253 -13.81 10.55 13.33
CA ASP A 253 -14.50 11.85 13.54
C ASP A 253 -16.02 11.68 13.45
N ALA A 254 -16.72 12.38 14.43
CA ALA A 254 -18.19 12.28 14.48
C ALA A 254 -18.83 12.74 13.17
N GLY A 255 -18.13 13.55 12.44
CA GLY A 255 -18.69 14.09 11.18
C GLY A 255 -18.24 13.29 9.96
N CYS A 256 -17.56 12.15 10.21
CA CYS A 256 -17.08 11.36 9.06
C CYS A 256 -18.26 10.66 8.37
N SER A 257 -18.30 10.89 7.10
CA SER A 257 -19.46 10.44 6.30
C SER A 257 -19.48 8.90 6.18
N LEU A 258 -18.36 8.34 6.52
CA LEU A 258 -18.33 6.87 6.38
C LEU A 258 -18.90 6.21 7.63
N ASN A 259 -19.10 7.01 8.72
CA ASN A 259 -19.58 6.40 9.99
C ASN A 259 -21.05 6.73 10.23
N VAL A 260 -21.83 7.15 9.09
CA VAL A 260 -23.23 7.58 9.37
C VAL A 260 -24.17 6.49 8.87
N GLY A 261 -24.60 5.43 9.74
CA GLY A 261 -25.54 4.33 9.44
C GLY A 261 -25.41 3.22 10.47
N PRO A 262 -26.42 2.28 10.58
CA PRO A 262 -26.55 1.26 11.64
C PRO A 262 -25.26 0.43 11.79
N ASP A 263 -24.26 0.61 10.84
CA ASP A 263 -23.10 -0.30 10.85
C ASP A 263 -21.85 0.45 11.33
N GLY A 264 -22.00 1.78 12.02
CA GLY A 264 -20.77 2.41 12.56
C GLY A 264 -19.57 2.21 11.63
N PRO A 265 -18.30 2.36 11.97
CA PRO A 265 -17.07 2.27 11.15
C PRO A 265 -16.91 0.89 10.51
N GLY A 266 -17.86 -0.05 10.71
CA GLY A 266 -17.78 -1.41 10.12
C GLY A 266 -16.60 -2.18 10.71
N ARG A 267 -16.59 -3.53 10.50
CA ARG A 267 -15.47 -4.41 10.92
C ARG A 267 -14.93 -5.19 9.71
N SER A 268 -13.62 -5.20 9.73
CA SER A 268 -13.07 -6.04 8.64
C SER A 268 -13.37 -7.52 8.91
N SER A 269 -13.55 -8.18 7.82
CA SER A 269 -13.84 -9.61 8.01
C SER A 269 -13.38 -10.40 6.78
N ARG A 270 -13.14 -11.73 7.00
CA ARG A 270 -12.80 -12.61 5.86
C ARG A 270 -14.04 -12.85 4.98
N GLN A 271 -13.70 -12.86 3.73
CA GLN A 271 -14.80 -13.08 2.76
C GLN A 271 -14.36 -14.11 1.72
N PRO A 272 -15.37 -14.88 1.21
CA PRO A 272 -14.98 -15.76 0.11
C PRO A 272 -14.78 -14.99 -1.20
N VAL A 273 -13.87 -15.59 -1.96
CA VAL A 273 -13.66 -14.91 -3.27
C VAL A 273 -14.83 -15.28 -4.22
N GLU A 274 -15.09 -14.35 -5.11
CA GLU A 274 -16.16 -14.63 -6.11
C GLU A 274 -15.58 -15.46 -7.26
N VAL A 275 -14.35 -15.12 -7.53
CA VAL A 275 -13.68 -15.91 -8.58
C VAL A 275 -12.53 -16.71 -7.92
N PRO A 276 -12.59 -18.01 -8.10
CA PRO A 276 -11.56 -18.83 -7.44
C PRO A 276 -10.17 -18.61 -8.07
N PRO A 277 -9.16 -18.57 -7.19
CA PRO A 277 -7.79 -18.45 -7.72
C PRO A 277 -7.36 -19.73 -8.47
N PRO A 278 -6.43 -19.52 -9.37
CA PRO A 278 -5.89 -20.73 -10.01
C PRO A 278 -5.36 -21.74 -8.98
N ASN A 279 -5.59 -23.06 -9.42
CA ASN A 279 -5.12 -24.13 -8.53
C ASN A 279 -3.60 -24.27 -8.61
N GLU A 280 -2.89 -23.67 -7.62
CA GLU A 280 -1.41 -23.73 -7.58
C GLU A 280 -0.96 -23.87 -6.12
N GLU A 281 0.00 -24.79 -5.99
CA GLU A 281 0.57 -24.89 -4.64
C GLU A 281 1.43 -23.65 -4.30
N ILE A 282 1.03 -22.96 -3.27
CA ILE A 282 1.76 -21.68 -3.02
C ILE A 282 2.23 -21.68 -1.56
N GLY A 283 2.05 -22.95 -0.92
CA GLY A 283 2.68 -23.05 0.43
C GLY A 283 1.63 -23.22 1.53
N PHE A 284 0.27 -23.42 1.09
CA PHE A 284 -0.75 -23.60 2.13
C PHE A 284 -0.71 -25.03 2.69
N LYS A 285 -0.08 -25.95 1.87
CA LYS A 285 -0.11 -27.37 2.29
C LYS A 285 1.23 -27.76 2.91
N GLY A 286 2.06 -26.72 3.09
CA GLY A 286 3.39 -27.00 3.66
C GLY A 286 4.50 -26.30 2.88
N PRO A 287 5.81 -26.57 3.37
CA PRO A 287 6.95 -25.87 2.75
C PRO A 287 7.14 -26.26 1.28
N LEU A 288 7.62 -25.29 0.56
CA LEU A 288 7.80 -25.47 -0.90
C LEU A 288 9.29 -25.68 -1.20
N ASP A 289 9.55 -26.46 -2.34
CA ASP A 289 10.95 -26.67 -2.75
C ASP A 289 11.50 -25.43 -3.46
N LYS A 290 10.58 -24.71 -4.11
CA LYS A 290 10.97 -23.45 -4.78
C LYS A 290 9.84 -22.42 -4.64
N LEU A 291 10.27 -21.15 -4.78
CA LEU A 291 9.19 -20.13 -4.80
C LEU A 291 8.31 -20.28 -6.04
N PRO A 292 7.00 -20.09 -5.85
CA PRO A 292 6.12 -20.13 -7.03
C PRO A 292 6.59 -19.16 -8.12
N GLY A 293 6.42 -19.74 -9.46
CA GLY A 293 6.92 -18.92 -10.60
C GLY A 293 8.39 -19.18 -10.87
N ASP A 294 8.97 -20.10 -10.07
CA ASP A 294 10.39 -20.51 -10.20
C ASP A 294 11.34 -19.31 -10.01
N ASN A 295 10.96 -18.49 -9.01
CA ASN A 295 11.80 -17.30 -8.76
C ASN A 295 12.98 -17.67 -7.85
N PRO A 296 14.22 -17.52 -8.44
CA PRO A 296 15.36 -17.79 -7.55
C PRO A 296 15.56 -16.67 -6.51
N VAL A 297 16.14 -17.14 -5.39
CA VAL A 297 16.52 -16.07 -4.44
C VAL A 297 17.81 -15.40 -4.94
N THR A 298 17.65 -14.12 -5.16
CA THR A 298 18.85 -13.42 -5.67
C THR A 298 19.29 -12.36 -4.66
N GLY A 299 20.61 -12.43 -4.26
CA GLY A 299 21.13 -11.46 -3.26
C GLY A 299 21.25 -12.10 -1.88
N HIS A 300 21.79 -11.20 -0.90
CA HIS A 300 21.94 -11.70 0.48
C HIS A 300 21.14 -10.82 1.46
N PRO A 301 20.56 -11.52 2.47
CA PRO A 301 19.86 -10.69 3.46
C PRO A 301 20.77 -9.58 4.01
N VAL A 302 20.13 -8.41 4.25
CA VAL A 302 20.94 -7.31 4.84
C VAL A 302 21.33 -7.69 6.28
N GLN A 303 22.72 -7.61 6.53
CA GLN A 303 23.21 -8.03 7.86
C GLN A 303 23.25 -6.83 8.81
N GLY A 304 22.52 -6.79 10.00
CA GLY A 304 22.53 -5.73 11.05
C GLY A 304 23.90 -5.63 11.70
#